data_AF-A0A8D8YQX3-F1
#
_entry.id   AF-A0A8D8YQX3-F1
#
_cell.length_a   1.000
_cell.length_b   1.000
_cell.length_c   1.000
_cell.angle_alpha   90.00
_cell.angle_beta   90.00
_cell.angle_gamma   90.00
#
_symmetry.space_group_name_H-M   'P 1'
#
loop_
_entity.id
_entity.type
_entity.pdbx_description
1 polymer ?
#
loop_
_entity_poly.entity_id
_entity_poly.type
_entity_poly.pdbx_seq_one_letter_code
_entity_poly.pdbx_strand_id
1 'polypeptide(L)'
;MDLITAFESKLNLWNRQLKNEDFTHFPCLAKSKTTESAMKFSAALVDIKLEFVSRFQDFRASGNVLKTFASPFTVDIDTVPGYLQLEVLEIKENSELMDIFNARNNTLIEFYSKFVTQEKYPLLRKNALRISSLFGSTYICEQLFSQMKITKSKIRTRLSDGHLENSLRIATTKLQPNIVKLVDAMQCQPSH
;
A
#
# COMPACT_ATOMS: atom_id res chain seq x y z
N MET A 1 1.14 2.74 -8.27
CA MET A 1 1.30 4.17 -8.61
C MET A 1 0.44 4.56 -9.80
N ASP A 2 0.31 3.71 -10.83
CA ASP A 2 -0.40 4.04 -12.07
C ASP A 2 -1.84 4.50 -11.88
N LEU A 3 -2.60 3.86 -10.98
CA LEU A 3 -3.97 4.30 -10.66
C LEU A 3 -4.02 5.72 -10.06
N ILE A 4 -3.05 6.07 -9.21
CA ILE A 4 -2.93 7.40 -8.59
C ILE A 4 -2.59 8.42 -9.70
N THR A 5 -1.56 8.13 -10.50
CA THR A 5 -1.14 8.99 -11.62
C THR A 5 -2.26 9.19 -12.65
N ALA A 6 -3.01 8.13 -12.97
CA ALA A 6 -4.15 8.19 -13.87
C ALA A 6 -5.27 9.05 -13.29
N PHE A 7 -5.56 8.92 -11.99
CA PHE A 7 -6.58 9.74 -11.34
C PHE A 7 -6.19 11.22 -11.30
N GLU A 8 -4.95 11.56 -10.96
CA GLU A 8 -4.46 12.94 -11.04
C GLU A 8 -4.52 13.51 -12.46
N SER A 9 -4.23 12.68 -13.46
CA SER A 9 -4.38 13.06 -14.87
C SER A 9 -5.85 13.36 -15.22
N LYS A 10 -6.79 12.58 -14.68
CA LYS A 10 -8.23 12.86 -14.79
C LYS A 10 -8.61 14.16 -14.10
N LEU A 11 -8.13 14.43 -12.88
CA LEU A 11 -8.36 15.70 -12.17
C LEU A 11 -7.89 16.91 -13.00
N ASN A 12 -6.70 16.80 -13.62
CA ASN A 12 -6.17 17.83 -14.52
C ASN A 12 -7.04 18.02 -15.77
N LEU A 13 -7.48 16.93 -16.39
CA LEU A 13 -8.37 16.96 -17.55
C LEU A 13 -9.69 17.65 -17.20
N TRP A 14 -10.37 17.17 -16.16
CA TRP A 14 -11.65 17.70 -15.70
C TRP A 14 -11.58 19.17 -15.33
N ASN A 15 -10.50 19.59 -14.66
CA ASN A 15 -10.31 21.00 -14.31
C ASN A 15 -10.18 21.89 -15.56
N ARG A 16 -9.45 21.43 -16.59
CA ARG A 16 -9.37 22.16 -17.88
C ARG A 16 -10.72 22.23 -18.59
N GLN A 17 -11.46 21.13 -18.59
CA GLN A 17 -12.77 21.07 -19.22
C GLN A 17 -13.76 22.04 -18.57
N LEU A 18 -13.85 22.05 -17.23
CA LEU A 18 -14.74 22.98 -16.51
C LEU A 18 -14.39 24.46 -16.77
N LYS A 19 -13.10 24.80 -16.91
CA LYS A 19 -12.65 26.16 -17.24
C LYS A 19 -13.01 26.59 -18.67
N ASN A 20 -13.10 25.62 -19.58
CA ASN A 20 -13.44 25.85 -20.99
C ASN A 20 -14.94 25.61 -21.27
N GLU A 21 -15.76 25.48 -20.23
CA GLU A 21 -17.19 25.15 -20.33
C GLU A 21 -17.49 23.83 -21.09
N ASP A 22 -16.52 22.90 -21.11
CA ASP A 22 -16.71 21.54 -21.59
C ASP A 22 -17.26 20.67 -20.45
N PHE A 23 -18.49 20.19 -20.62
CA PHE A 23 -19.19 19.35 -19.63
C PHE A 23 -19.29 17.88 -20.05
N THR A 24 -18.46 17.41 -20.98
CA THR A 24 -18.48 16.03 -21.51
C THR A 24 -18.48 14.96 -20.41
N HIS A 25 -17.77 15.20 -19.29
CA HIS A 25 -17.70 14.29 -18.15
C HIS A 25 -18.58 14.71 -16.95
N PHE A 26 -19.41 15.74 -17.12
CA PHE A 26 -20.27 16.31 -16.08
C PHE A 26 -21.72 16.44 -16.57
N PRO A 27 -22.42 15.33 -16.87
CA PRO A 27 -23.75 15.36 -17.50
C PRO A 27 -24.81 16.07 -16.66
N CYS A 28 -24.71 16.04 -15.32
CA CYS A 28 -25.61 16.79 -14.44
C CYS A 28 -25.36 18.31 -14.52
N LEU A 29 -24.09 18.71 -14.65
CA LEU A 29 -23.69 20.11 -14.75
C LEU A 29 -24.02 20.69 -16.13
N ALA A 30 -23.89 19.87 -17.18
CA ALA A 30 -24.32 20.20 -18.54
C ALA A 30 -25.82 20.56 -18.61
N LYS A 31 -26.65 19.95 -17.75
CA LYS A 31 -28.09 20.22 -17.68
C LYS A 31 -28.41 21.54 -16.98
N SER A 32 -27.64 21.94 -15.95
CA SER A 32 -27.89 23.18 -15.20
C SER A 32 -27.22 24.42 -15.80
N LYS A 33 -26.18 24.25 -16.64
CA LYS A 33 -25.42 25.31 -17.34
C LYS A 33 -25.04 26.51 -16.45
N THR A 34 -24.80 26.29 -15.16
CA THR A 34 -24.48 27.38 -14.24
C THR A 34 -22.97 27.56 -14.15
N THR A 35 -22.44 28.65 -14.72
CA THR A 35 -21.00 28.98 -14.69
C THR A 35 -20.47 29.05 -13.25
N GLU A 36 -21.27 29.52 -12.29
CA GLU A 36 -20.91 29.57 -10.87
C GLU A 36 -20.67 28.17 -10.27
N SER A 37 -21.51 27.18 -10.62
CA SER A 37 -21.32 25.80 -10.17
C SER A 37 -20.06 25.18 -10.77
N ALA A 38 -19.78 25.46 -12.05
CA ALA A 38 -18.56 24.99 -12.71
C ALA A 38 -17.29 25.54 -12.03
N MET A 39 -17.28 26.81 -11.63
CA MET A 39 -16.16 27.38 -10.87
C MET A 39 -15.97 26.70 -9.51
N LYS A 40 -17.07 26.44 -8.78
CA LYS A 40 -17.01 25.73 -7.48
C LYS A 40 -16.43 24.32 -7.62
N PHE A 41 -16.85 23.56 -8.62
CA PHE A 41 -16.30 22.23 -8.88
C PHE A 41 -14.84 22.28 -9.34
N SER A 42 -14.47 23.27 -10.17
CA SER A 42 -13.08 23.51 -10.57
C SER A 42 -12.18 23.76 -9.37
N ALA A 43 -12.61 24.60 -8.42
CA ALA A 43 -11.88 24.84 -7.17
C ALA A 43 -11.72 23.55 -6.35
N ALA A 44 -12.80 22.80 -6.15
CA ALA A 44 -12.75 21.53 -5.42
C ALA A 44 -11.81 20.50 -6.07
N LEU A 45 -11.75 20.43 -7.40
CA LEU A 45 -10.80 19.56 -8.11
C LEU A 45 -9.34 19.96 -7.88
N VAL A 46 -9.05 21.26 -7.75
CA VAL A 46 -7.71 21.75 -7.40
C VAL A 46 -7.35 21.31 -5.98
N ASP A 47 -8.26 21.47 -5.02
CA ASP A 47 -8.04 21.07 -3.63
C ASP A 47 -7.78 19.56 -3.53
N ILE A 48 -8.61 18.74 -4.18
CA ILE A 48 -8.41 17.28 -4.23
C ILE A 48 -7.04 16.94 -4.84
N LYS A 49 -6.63 17.64 -5.90
CA LYS A 49 -5.32 17.40 -6.51
C LYS A 49 -4.18 17.73 -5.53
N LEU A 50 -4.27 18.84 -4.79
CA LEU A 50 -3.27 19.22 -3.80
C LEU A 50 -3.16 18.18 -2.68
N GLU A 51 -4.29 17.67 -2.20
CA GLU A 51 -4.33 16.58 -1.23
C GLU A 51 -3.67 15.31 -1.77
N PHE A 52 -3.90 14.94 -3.03
CA PHE A 52 -3.23 13.80 -3.66
C PHE A 52 -1.71 14.00 -3.76
N VAL A 53 -1.26 15.19 -4.17
CA VAL A 53 0.17 15.50 -4.25
C VAL A 53 0.83 15.36 -2.87
N SER A 54 0.22 15.95 -1.84
CA SER A 54 0.69 15.89 -0.46
C SER A 54 0.70 14.44 0.06
N ARG A 55 -0.44 13.75 -0.04
CA ARG A 55 -0.63 12.41 0.51
C ARG A 55 0.28 11.34 -0.09
N PHE A 56 0.65 11.49 -1.36
CA PHE A 56 1.47 10.50 -2.09
C PHE A 56 2.91 10.97 -2.35
N GLN A 57 3.36 12.06 -1.73
CA GLN A 57 4.71 12.61 -1.93
C GLN A 57 5.80 11.59 -1.62
N ASP A 58 5.69 10.84 -0.52
CA ASP A 58 6.70 9.85 -0.11
C ASP A 58 6.82 8.69 -1.11
N PHE A 59 5.69 8.27 -1.69
CA PHE A 59 5.68 7.25 -2.73
C PHE A 59 6.32 7.74 -4.03
N ARG A 60 6.20 9.04 -4.34
CA ARG A 60 6.90 9.65 -5.49
C ARG A 60 8.39 9.74 -5.24
N ALA A 61 8.79 10.19 -4.05
CA ALA A 61 10.19 10.24 -3.63
C ALA A 61 10.85 8.85 -3.69
N SER A 62 10.09 7.81 -3.34
CA SER A 62 10.52 6.41 -3.41
C SER A 62 10.19 5.73 -4.74
N GLY A 63 9.69 6.47 -5.74
CA GLY A 63 9.08 5.91 -6.94
C GLY A 63 10.04 5.04 -7.74
N ASN A 64 11.28 5.49 -7.90
CA ASN A 64 12.30 4.74 -8.63
C ASN A 64 12.68 3.44 -7.90
N VAL A 65 12.83 3.48 -6.58
CA VAL A 65 13.11 2.30 -5.75
C VAL A 65 11.98 1.28 -5.86
N LEU A 66 10.72 1.74 -5.80
CA LEU A 66 9.54 0.90 -5.96
C LEU A 66 9.46 0.29 -7.36
N LYS A 67 9.81 1.07 -8.40
CA LYS A 67 9.85 0.60 -9.79
C LYS A 67 10.95 -0.43 -10.01
N THR A 68 12.15 -0.22 -9.45
CA THR A 68 13.24 -1.22 -9.45
C THR A 68 12.79 -2.51 -8.77
N PHE A 69 12.09 -2.43 -7.64
CA PHE A 69 11.55 -3.60 -6.96
C PHE A 69 10.52 -4.34 -7.82
N ALA A 70 9.57 -3.62 -8.42
CA ALA A 70 8.48 -4.21 -9.19
C ALA A 70 8.89 -4.73 -10.57
N SER A 71 9.97 -4.19 -11.16
CA SER A 71 10.37 -4.47 -12.54
C SER A 71 11.89 -4.36 -12.72
N PRO A 72 12.70 -5.17 -12.00
CA PRO A 72 14.16 -5.05 -12.02
C PRO A 72 14.75 -5.29 -13.43
N PHE A 73 14.08 -6.08 -14.27
CA PHE A 73 14.56 -6.42 -15.61
C PHE A 73 14.27 -5.33 -16.67
N THR A 74 13.19 -4.55 -16.50
CA THR A 74 12.76 -3.55 -17.49
C THR A 74 12.95 -2.10 -17.02
N VAL A 75 13.44 -1.89 -15.79
CA VAL A 75 13.72 -0.55 -15.27
C VAL A 75 14.83 0.13 -16.07
N ASP A 76 14.65 1.42 -16.32
CA ASP A 76 15.67 2.29 -16.91
C ASP A 76 16.78 2.53 -15.88
N ILE A 77 18.02 2.18 -16.24
CA ILE A 77 19.15 2.18 -15.32
C ILE A 77 19.49 3.59 -14.81
N ASP A 78 19.23 4.62 -15.62
CA ASP A 78 19.48 6.01 -15.26
C ASP A 78 18.52 6.51 -14.17
N THR A 79 17.39 5.83 -14.00
CA THR A 79 16.41 6.12 -12.93
C THR A 79 16.71 5.38 -11.63
N VAL A 80 17.52 4.32 -11.67
CA VAL A 80 17.84 3.47 -10.51
C VAL A 80 18.76 4.24 -9.54
N PRO A 81 18.54 4.17 -8.21
CA PRO A 81 19.49 4.74 -7.25
C PRO A 81 20.90 4.20 -7.45
N GLY A 82 21.92 5.07 -7.43
CA GLY A 82 23.30 4.69 -7.76
C GLY A 82 23.83 3.46 -7.02
N TYR A 83 23.44 3.27 -5.75
CA TYR A 83 23.85 2.11 -4.97
C TYR A 83 23.25 0.78 -5.45
N LEU A 84 22.19 0.77 -6.27
CA LEU A 84 21.58 -0.44 -6.84
C LEU A 84 21.98 -0.69 -8.30
N GLN A 85 22.53 0.30 -9.00
CA GLN A 85 22.70 0.24 -10.45
C GLN A 85 23.52 -0.97 -10.91
N LEU A 86 24.63 -1.27 -10.25
CA LEU A 86 25.49 -2.40 -10.63
C LEU A 86 24.76 -3.74 -10.50
N GLU A 87 24.14 -4.01 -9.35
CA GLU A 87 23.37 -5.25 -9.14
C GLU A 87 22.15 -5.34 -10.08
N VAL A 88 21.54 -4.20 -10.42
CA VAL A 88 20.44 -4.16 -11.39
C VAL A 88 20.93 -4.50 -12.80
N LEU A 89 22.10 -4.03 -13.22
CA LEU A 89 22.69 -4.42 -14.50
C LEU A 89 22.98 -5.93 -14.53
N GLU A 90 23.58 -6.47 -13.48
CA GLU A 90 23.88 -7.89 -13.39
C GLU A 90 22.63 -8.77 -13.40
N ILE A 91 21.58 -8.40 -12.66
CA ILE A 91 20.34 -9.18 -12.65
C ILE A 91 19.60 -9.07 -13.99
N LYS A 92 19.65 -7.90 -14.67
CA LYS A 92 19.02 -7.70 -15.99
C LYS A 92 19.57 -8.66 -17.05
N GLU A 93 20.86 -8.93 -17.01
CA GLU A 93 21.54 -9.84 -17.93
C GLU A 93 21.41 -11.32 -17.52
N ASN A 94 20.72 -11.63 -16.42
CA ASN A 94 20.49 -12.99 -15.97
C ASN A 94 19.20 -13.57 -16.56
N SER A 95 19.33 -14.31 -17.67
CA SER A 95 18.20 -14.92 -18.36
C SER A 95 17.42 -15.92 -17.50
N GLU A 96 18.10 -16.72 -16.68
CA GLU A 96 17.45 -17.68 -15.78
C GLU A 96 16.54 -16.99 -14.75
N LEU A 97 17.05 -15.94 -14.10
CA LEU A 97 16.26 -15.15 -13.15
C LEU A 97 15.13 -14.40 -13.84
N MET A 98 15.33 -13.94 -15.08
CA MET A 98 14.28 -13.31 -15.89
C MET A 98 13.15 -14.29 -16.18
N ASP A 99 13.46 -15.53 -16.56
CA ASP A 99 12.47 -16.57 -16.82
C ASP A 99 11.70 -16.93 -15.54
N ILE A 100 12.40 -17.06 -14.41
CA ILE A 100 11.78 -17.32 -13.10
C ILE A 100 10.87 -16.16 -12.66
N PHE A 101 11.28 -14.92 -12.93
CA PHE A 101 10.50 -13.72 -12.62
C PHE A 101 9.21 -13.65 -13.45
N ASN A 102 9.29 -14.02 -14.74
CA ASN A 102 8.14 -14.01 -15.65
C ASN A 102 7.21 -15.22 -15.46
N ALA A 103 7.65 -16.26 -14.75
CA ALA A 103 6.82 -17.41 -14.43
C ALA A 103 5.64 -17.00 -13.53
N ARG A 104 4.41 -17.30 -13.97
CA ARG A 104 3.16 -16.87 -13.30
C ARG A 104 2.92 -17.42 -11.89
N ASN A 105 3.77 -18.30 -11.42
CA ASN A 105 3.63 -18.98 -10.13
C ASN A 105 4.39 -18.30 -8.98
N ASN A 106 5.23 -17.29 -9.25
CA ASN A 106 6.01 -16.63 -8.21
C ASN A 106 5.48 -15.22 -7.91
N THR A 107 5.23 -14.95 -6.64
CA THR A 107 5.06 -13.56 -6.18
C THR A 107 6.41 -12.82 -6.19
N LEU A 108 6.39 -11.48 -6.25
CA LEU A 108 7.63 -10.68 -6.14
C LEU A 108 8.43 -11.02 -4.88
N ILE A 109 7.75 -11.22 -3.75
CA ILE A 109 8.40 -11.55 -2.48
C ILE A 109 9.08 -12.92 -2.55
N GLU A 110 8.43 -13.91 -3.17
CA GLU A 110 9.03 -15.23 -3.39
C GLU A 110 10.23 -15.16 -4.33
N PHE A 111 10.14 -14.36 -5.40
CA PHE A 111 11.24 -14.12 -6.32
C PHE A 111 12.50 -13.64 -5.56
N TYR A 112 12.37 -12.53 -4.83
CA TYR A 112 13.49 -11.94 -4.10
C TYR A 112 13.98 -12.79 -2.92
N SER A 113 13.10 -13.54 -2.27
CA SER A 113 13.49 -14.37 -1.11
C SER A 113 14.19 -15.67 -1.51
N LYS A 114 13.73 -16.34 -2.57
CA LYS A 114 14.21 -17.66 -3.00
C LYS A 114 15.34 -17.59 -4.02
N PHE A 115 15.31 -16.65 -4.96
CA PHE A 115 16.19 -16.68 -6.14
C PHE A 115 17.23 -15.55 -6.16
N VAL A 116 16.95 -14.42 -5.52
CA VAL A 116 17.92 -13.31 -5.36
C VAL A 116 18.77 -13.57 -4.12
N THR A 117 19.97 -14.12 -4.31
CA THR A 117 20.85 -14.53 -3.20
C THR A 117 21.56 -13.35 -2.54
N GLN A 118 21.83 -13.45 -1.24
CA GLN A 118 22.55 -12.43 -0.47
C GLN A 118 24.00 -12.26 -0.93
N GLU A 119 24.62 -13.33 -1.44
CA GLU A 119 26.01 -13.34 -1.88
C GLU A 119 26.20 -12.57 -3.19
N LYS A 120 25.23 -12.69 -4.11
CA LYS A 120 25.32 -12.07 -5.44
C LYS A 120 24.63 -10.71 -5.52
N TYR A 121 23.51 -10.54 -4.82
CA TYR A 121 22.70 -9.32 -4.90
C TYR A 121 22.30 -8.79 -3.50
N PRO A 122 23.27 -8.48 -2.63
CA PRO A 122 23.01 -8.07 -1.25
C PRO A 122 22.14 -6.80 -1.16
N LEU A 123 22.34 -5.82 -2.04
CA LEU A 123 21.64 -4.53 -1.99
C LEU A 123 20.21 -4.63 -2.53
N LEU A 124 20.00 -5.36 -3.63
CA LEU A 124 18.67 -5.67 -4.17
C LEU A 124 17.86 -6.47 -3.17
N ARG A 125 18.45 -7.50 -2.54
CA ARG A 125 17.75 -8.30 -1.53
C ARG A 125 17.37 -7.46 -0.32
N LYS A 126 18.29 -6.63 0.20
CA LYS A 126 18.01 -5.70 1.30
C LYS A 126 16.90 -4.70 0.94
N ASN A 127 16.94 -4.15 -0.27
CA ASN A 127 15.92 -3.22 -0.76
C ASN A 127 14.55 -3.90 -0.88
N ALA A 128 14.50 -5.12 -1.43
CA ALA A 128 13.28 -5.90 -1.56
C ALA A 128 12.64 -6.22 -0.20
N LEU A 129 13.45 -6.57 0.81
CA LEU A 129 12.96 -6.78 2.18
C LEU A 129 12.37 -5.50 2.78
N ARG A 130 13.06 -4.36 2.60
CA ARG A 130 12.57 -3.05 3.05
C ARG A 130 11.22 -2.73 2.40
N ILE A 131 11.11 -2.82 1.08
CA ILE A 131 9.85 -2.54 0.37
C ILE A 131 8.74 -3.52 0.78
N SER A 132 9.04 -4.81 0.89
CA SER A 132 8.06 -5.82 1.29
C SER A 132 7.49 -5.56 2.70
N SER A 133 8.33 -5.08 3.62
CA SER A 133 7.90 -4.73 4.99
C SER A 133 6.90 -3.57 5.04
N LEU A 134 6.98 -2.62 4.09
CA LEU A 134 6.03 -1.51 4.01
C LEU A 134 4.61 -2.05 3.81
N PHE A 135 4.42 -2.93 2.82
CA PHE A 135 3.10 -3.49 2.50
C PHE A 135 2.58 -4.48 3.54
N GLY A 136 3.47 -5.28 4.15
CA GLY A 136 3.07 -6.17 5.25
C GLY A 136 2.55 -5.41 6.46
N SER A 137 3.17 -4.27 6.79
CA SER A 137 2.76 -3.44 7.92
C SER A 137 1.40 -2.77 7.69
N THR A 138 1.13 -2.26 6.47
CA THR A 138 -0.17 -1.64 6.15
C THR A 138 -1.31 -2.64 6.26
N TYR A 139 -1.14 -3.86 5.76
CA TYR A 139 -2.16 -4.90 5.88
C TYR A 139 -2.47 -5.23 7.35
N ILE A 140 -1.44 -5.37 8.18
CA ILE A 140 -1.62 -5.61 9.63
C ILE A 140 -2.32 -4.41 10.28
N CYS A 141 -1.97 -3.19 9.92
CA CYS A 141 -2.64 -1.98 10.41
C CYS A 141 -4.11 -1.93 9.98
N GLU A 142 -4.44 -2.20 8.72
CA GLU A 142 -5.82 -2.22 8.21
C GLU A 142 -6.67 -3.30 8.88
N GLN A 143 -6.09 -4.49 9.09
CA GLN A 143 -6.71 -5.57 9.86
C GLN A 143 -6.95 -5.13 11.31
N LEU A 144 -5.95 -4.50 11.94
CA LEU A 144 -6.05 -3.98 13.31
C LEU A 144 -7.14 -2.90 13.43
N PHE A 145 -7.20 -1.93 12.51
CA PHE A 145 -8.23 -0.88 12.52
C PHE A 145 -9.64 -1.45 12.29
N SER A 146 -9.77 -2.42 11.38
CA SER A 146 -11.04 -3.12 11.14
C SER A 146 -11.51 -3.85 12.41
N GLN A 147 -10.59 -4.54 13.09
CA GLN A 147 -10.89 -5.21 14.35
C GLN A 147 -11.17 -4.25 15.50
N MET A 148 -10.49 -3.11 15.54
CA MET A 148 -10.77 -2.06 16.52
C MET A 148 -12.17 -1.48 16.32
N LYS A 149 -12.60 -1.27 15.07
CA LYS A 149 -13.96 -0.81 14.74
C LYS A 149 -15.04 -1.79 15.21
N ILE A 150 -14.79 -3.10 15.08
CA ILE A 150 -15.66 -4.16 15.60
C ILE A 150 -15.65 -4.17 17.12
N THR A 151 -14.46 -4.11 17.73
CA THR A 151 -14.26 -4.22 19.18
C THR A 151 -14.81 -3.02 19.95
N LYS A 152 -14.70 -1.80 19.39
CA LYS A 152 -15.26 -0.55 19.93
C LYS A 152 -16.71 -0.28 19.47
N SER A 153 -17.41 -1.24 18.87
CA SER A 153 -18.80 -1.00 18.42
C SER A 153 -19.73 -0.66 19.61
N LYS A 154 -20.87 -0.01 19.31
CA LYS A 154 -21.87 0.51 20.28
C LYS A 154 -22.31 -0.48 21.39
N ILE A 155 -22.06 -1.77 21.22
CA ILE A 155 -22.48 -2.85 22.13
C ILE A 155 -21.55 -2.97 23.36
N ARG A 156 -20.31 -2.44 23.31
CA ARG A 156 -19.34 -2.54 24.42
C ARG A 156 -18.97 -1.17 24.99
N THR A 157 -19.71 -0.72 25.99
CA THR A 157 -19.52 0.59 26.66
C THR A 157 -18.45 0.61 27.77
N ARG A 158 -17.81 -0.53 28.10
CA ARG A 158 -16.84 -0.66 29.22
C ARG A 158 -15.53 -1.38 28.84
N LEU A 159 -14.95 -1.09 27.69
CA LEU A 159 -13.59 -1.56 27.36
C LEU A 159 -12.56 -0.56 27.90
N SER A 160 -11.65 -1.04 28.76
CA SER A 160 -10.44 -0.29 29.10
C SER A 160 -9.40 -0.45 27.98
N ASP A 161 -8.41 0.44 27.94
CA ASP A 161 -7.35 0.40 26.92
C ASP A 161 -6.56 -0.92 26.96
N GLY A 162 -6.30 -1.47 28.15
CA GLY A 162 -5.64 -2.77 28.30
C GLY A 162 -6.46 -3.94 27.75
N HIS A 163 -7.80 -3.92 27.90
CA HIS A 163 -8.66 -4.96 27.32
C HIS A 163 -8.72 -4.85 25.80
N LEU A 164 -8.69 -3.63 25.26
CA LEU A 164 -8.63 -3.39 23.83
C LEU A 164 -7.32 -3.89 23.24
N GLU A 165 -6.18 -3.54 23.84
CA GLU A 165 -4.86 -3.97 23.40
C GLU A 165 -4.76 -5.50 23.34
N ASN A 166 -5.17 -6.18 24.40
CA ASN A 166 -5.17 -7.64 24.45
C ASN A 166 -6.06 -8.27 23.37
N SER A 167 -7.25 -7.71 23.15
CA SER A 167 -8.19 -8.18 22.12
C SER A 167 -7.62 -8.01 20.71
N LEU A 168 -7.00 -6.85 20.44
CA LEU A 168 -6.34 -6.58 19.16
C LEU A 168 -5.16 -7.54 18.94
N ARG A 169 -4.33 -7.76 19.98
CA ARG A 169 -3.18 -8.67 19.90
C ARG A 169 -3.58 -10.10 19.56
N ILE A 170 -4.70 -10.59 20.12
CA ILE A 170 -5.25 -11.92 19.79
C ILE A 170 -5.81 -11.92 18.36
N ALA A 171 -6.51 -10.87 17.94
CA ALA A 171 -7.15 -10.81 16.63
C ALA A 171 -6.19 -10.62 15.44
N THR A 172 -4.98 -10.10 15.68
CA THR A 172 -3.97 -9.85 14.64
C THR A 172 -2.80 -10.83 14.65
N THR A 173 -2.70 -11.71 15.66
CA THR A 173 -1.61 -12.68 15.73
C THR A 173 -1.95 -13.98 14.99
N LYS A 174 -0.93 -14.61 14.39
CA LYS A 174 -1.00 -15.99 13.89
C LYS A 174 -0.56 -17.03 14.93
N LEU A 175 -0.17 -16.58 16.13
CA LEU A 175 0.22 -17.45 17.22
C LEU A 175 -1.00 -18.23 17.71
N GLN A 176 -0.86 -19.56 17.76
CA GLN A 176 -1.87 -20.43 18.34
C GLN A 176 -1.76 -20.35 19.88
N PRO A 177 -2.81 -19.95 20.60
CA PRO A 177 -2.78 -19.99 22.06
C PRO A 177 -2.64 -21.44 22.53
N ASN A 178 -1.75 -21.69 23.48
CA ASN A 178 -1.62 -23.01 24.10
C ASN A 178 -2.76 -23.19 25.11
N ILE A 179 -3.92 -23.65 24.60
CA ILE A 179 -5.16 -23.81 25.36
C ILE A 179 -4.97 -24.81 26.51
N VAL A 180 -4.21 -25.88 26.29
CA VAL A 180 -3.95 -26.90 27.32
C VAL A 180 -3.27 -26.27 28.54
N LYS A 181 -2.19 -25.52 28.32
CA LYS A 181 -1.47 -24.83 29.41
C LYS A 181 -2.34 -23.77 30.12
N LEU A 182 -3.26 -23.12 29.40
CA LEU A 182 -4.18 -22.13 29.98
C LEU A 182 -5.24 -22.81 30.86
N VAL A 183 -5.76 -23.96 30.42
CA VAL A 183 -6.73 -24.77 31.18
C VAL A 183 -6.08 -25.33 32.43
N ASP A 184 -4.85 -25.83 32.33
CA ASP A 184 -4.10 -26.38 33.47
C ASP A 184 -3.77 -25.31 34.54
N ALA A 185 -3.62 -24.05 34.11
CA ALA A 185 -3.36 -22.92 35.01
C ALA A 185 -4.65 -22.26 35.54
N MET A 186 -5.83 -22.71 35.11
CA MET A 186 -7.10 -22.09 35.46
C MET A 186 -7.53 -22.53 36.87
N GLN A 187 -7.51 -21.61 37.85
CA GLN A 187 -8.10 -21.87 39.16
C GLN A 187 -9.63 -21.85 39.05
N CYS A 188 -10.26 -23.01 39.24
CA CYS A 188 -11.70 -23.11 39.38
C CYS A 188 -12.17 -22.27 40.57
N GLN A 189 -13.00 -21.26 40.32
CA GLN A 189 -13.72 -20.55 41.36
C GLN A 189 -14.88 -21.46 41.79
N PRO A 190 -14.90 -21.99 43.02
CA PRO A 190 -16.06 -22.73 43.49
C PRO A 190 -17.25 -21.76 43.57
N SER A 191 -18.36 -22.12 42.92
CA SER A 191 -19.62 -21.42 43.08
C SER A 191 -20.12 -21.57 44.51
N HIS A 192 -20.52 -20.45 45.12
CA HIS A 192 -21.20 -20.40 46.42
C HIS A 192 -22.59 -21.03 46.36
#